data_AF-A0AA39T4P0-F1
#
_entry.id   AF-A0AA39T4P0-F1
#
_cell.length_a   1.000
_cell.length_b   1.000
_cell.length_c   1.000
_cell.angle_alpha   90.00
_cell.angle_beta   90.00
_cell.angle_gamma   90.00
#
_symmetry.space_group_name_H-M   'P 1'
#
loop_
_entity.id
_entity.type
_entity.pdbx_description
1 polymer ?
#
loop_
_entity_poly.entity_id
_entity_poly.type
_entity_poly.pdbx_seq_one_letter_code
_entity_poly.pdbx_strand_id
1 'polypeptide(L)'
;MSIVVPGEHVPAQHVNLKLGPGLIQLSQASTSSATPKSSIISTRAGTLHHSANGSKWWIESNARRYVPAPQESVIGIVTQKAGEGFRVDIGSAHPASLDGLAFEGASKRNRPNLKIGSLVYARVSLAHKDMEPELECFDAQTRKSEGFGELKGGFMVRCSLGMCRKLLDPNNFLLPLLGAKIPLEVAVGMNGRVWINSKETRHTIAISRCIEAADPDGEGMGESEIKKFLGTLDI
;
A
#
# COMPACT_ATOMS: atom_id res chain seq x y z
N MET A 1 12.04 5.30 -20.70
CA MET A 1 10.73 5.34 -20.02
C MET A 1 9.71 5.80 -21.04
N SER A 2 8.66 5.02 -21.31
CA SER A 2 7.59 5.42 -22.23
C SER A 2 6.45 6.00 -21.40
N ILE A 3 6.02 7.23 -21.69
CA ILE A 3 4.83 7.83 -21.07
C ILE A 3 3.65 7.42 -21.93
N VAL A 4 2.58 6.97 -21.29
CA VAL A 4 1.33 6.60 -21.97
C VAL A 4 0.18 7.42 -21.46
N VAL A 5 -0.78 7.71 -22.35
CA VAL A 5 -2.03 8.39 -22.02
C VAL A 5 -3.20 7.41 -22.12
N PRO A 6 -4.34 7.63 -21.43
CA PRO A 6 -5.50 6.76 -21.51
C PRO A 6 -6.00 6.61 -22.96
N GLY A 7 -6.31 5.38 -23.37
CA GLY A 7 -6.79 5.03 -24.72
C GLY A 7 -5.68 4.67 -25.71
N GLU A 8 -4.42 4.81 -25.32
CA GLU A 8 -3.28 4.44 -26.16
C GLU A 8 -3.07 2.93 -26.20
N HIS A 9 -2.68 2.41 -27.36
CA HIS A 9 -2.37 0.98 -27.54
C HIS A 9 -0.98 0.66 -27.01
N VAL A 10 -0.89 -0.37 -26.17
CA VAL A 10 0.37 -0.81 -25.57
C VAL A 10 0.88 -2.07 -26.31
N PRO A 11 2.15 -2.09 -26.75
CA PRO A 11 2.73 -3.22 -27.52
C PRO A 11 3.11 -4.41 -26.63
N ALA A 12 2.30 -4.74 -25.62
CA ALA A 12 2.57 -5.84 -24.70
C ALA A 12 2.23 -7.19 -25.36
N GLN A 13 3.24 -7.99 -25.69
CA GLN A 13 3.06 -9.33 -26.28
C GLN A 13 3.96 -10.33 -25.56
N HIS A 14 3.37 -11.36 -24.95
CA HIS A 14 4.09 -12.45 -24.32
C HIS A 14 3.18 -13.68 -24.20
N VAL A 15 3.74 -14.90 -24.24
CA VAL A 15 2.98 -16.16 -24.14
C VAL A 15 2.20 -16.26 -22.82
N ASN A 16 2.86 -15.87 -21.72
CA ASN A 16 2.27 -15.77 -20.39
C ASN A 16 2.23 -14.30 -19.97
N LEU A 17 1.31 -13.53 -20.53
CA LEU A 17 1.18 -12.11 -20.24
C LEU A 17 0.37 -11.89 -18.96
N LYS A 18 0.93 -11.10 -18.03
CA LYS A 18 0.24 -10.62 -16.83
C LYS A 18 0.12 -9.11 -16.89
N LEU A 19 -1.12 -8.63 -16.97
CA LEU A 19 -1.42 -7.21 -16.95
C LEU A 19 -1.54 -6.74 -15.50
N GLY A 20 -0.75 -5.74 -15.15
CA GLY A 20 -0.81 -5.04 -13.89
C GLY A 20 -1.73 -3.82 -13.95
N PRO A 21 -1.64 -2.94 -12.94
CA PRO A 21 -2.47 -1.75 -12.83
C PRO A 21 -2.40 -0.84 -14.07
N GLY A 22 -3.55 -0.27 -14.44
CA GLY A 22 -3.64 0.72 -15.52
C GLY A 22 -3.71 0.15 -16.93
N LEU A 23 -3.69 -1.16 -17.11
CA LEU A 23 -3.82 -1.83 -18.40
C LEU A 23 -5.09 -2.68 -18.42
N ILE A 24 -5.75 -2.72 -19.58
CA ILE A 24 -6.89 -3.60 -19.80
C ILE A 24 -6.76 -4.27 -21.17
N GLN A 25 -7.12 -5.55 -21.23
CA GLN A 25 -7.23 -6.29 -22.48
C GLN A 25 -8.64 -6.11 -23.02
N LEU A 26 -8.77 -5.50 -24.19
CA LEU A 26 -10.00 -5.47 -24.96
C LEU A 26 -10.06 -6.74 -25.82
N SER A 27 -10.94 -7.66 -25.46
CA SER A 27 -11.38 -8.70 -26.39
C SER A 27 -12.44 -8.09 -27.31
N GLN A 28 -12.09 -7.88 -28.57
CA GLN A 28 -13.10 -7.63 -29.58
C GLN A 28 -13.82 -8.95 -29.82
N ALA A 29 -15.07 -9.06 -29.36
CA ALA A 29 -15.98 -10.10 -29.79
C ALA A 29 -16.34 -9.83 -31.26
N SER A 30 -15.47 -10.21 -32.18
CA SER A 30 -15.72 -10.07 -33.61
C SER A 30 -16.77 -11.08 -34.04
N THR A 31 -17.94 -10.56 -34.43
CA THR A 31 -19.04 -11.24 -35.13
C THR A 31 -18.69 -11.69 -36.57
N SER A 32 -17.41 -11.86 -36.92
CA SER A 32 -17.03 -12.41 -38.23
C SER A 32 -15.57 -12.91 -38.25
N SER A 33 -15.43 -14.23 -38.36
CA SER A 33 -14.41 -14.99 -39.12
C SER A 33 -12.96 -14.47 -39.24
N ALA A 34 -12.39 -13.83 -38.22
CA ALA A 34 -10.96 -13.58 -38.10
C ALA A 34 -10.51 -13.83 -36.67
N THR A 35 -9.31 -14.38 -36.48
CA THR A 35 -8.70 -14.67 -35.18
C THR A 35 -8.86 -13.48 -34.23
N PRO A 36 -9.31 -13.68 -32.97
CA PRO A 36 -9.54 -12.58 -32.05
C PRO A 36 -8.21 -11.89 -31.73
N LYS A 37 -7.96 -10.73 -32.35
CA LYS A 37 -6.82 -9.89 -32.02
C LYS A 37 -7.13 -9.18 -30.70
N SER A 38 -6.60 -9.68 -29.60
CA SER A 38 -6.70 -8.98 -28.33
C SER A 38 -5.81 -7.74 -28.37
N SER A 39 -6.41 -6.56 -28.20
CA SER A 39 -5.67 -5.31 -28.10
C SER A 39 -5.57 -4.90 -26.63
N ILE A 40 -4.42 -4.38 -26.23
CA ILE A 40 -4.20 -3.89 -24.86
C ILE A 40 -4.16 -2.38 -24.93
N ILE A 41 -4.95 -1.75 -24.07
CA ILE A 41 -5.02 -0.30 -23.97
C ILE A 41 -4.65 0.15 -22.55
N SER A 42 -4.10 1.34 -22.47
CA SER A 42 -3.91 2.07 -21.21
C SER A 42 -5.24 2.67 -20.74
N THR A 43 -5.53 2.56 -19.45
CA THR A 43 -6.68 3.22 -18.81
C THR A 43 -6.26 4.41 -17.95
N ARG A 44 -4.96 4.57 -17.70
CA ARG A 44 -4.39 5.61 -16.84
C ARG A 44 -3.21 6.27 -17.53
N ALA A 45 -3.02 7.57 -17.26
CA ALA A 45 -1.81 8.27 -17.62
C ALA A 45 -0.69 7.87 -16.66
N GLY A 46 0.52 7.68 -17.18
CA GLY A 46 1.69 7.39 -16.35
C GLY A 46 2.86 6.81 -17.13
N THR A 47 3.86 6.36 -16.39
CA THR A 47 5.03 5.72 -16.98
C THR A 47 4.73 4.24 -17.18
N LEU A 48 4.96 3.74 -18.38
CA LEU A 48 4.81 2.33 -18.69
C LEU A 48 6.07 1.58 -18.29
N HIS A 49 5.89 0.54 -17.47
CA HIS A 49 6.95 -0.36 -17.03
C HIS A 49 6.65 -1.78 -17.48
N HIS A 50 7.72 -2.54 -17.69
CA HIS A 50 7.66 -3.96 -17.94
C HIS A 50 8.78 -4.69 -17.21
N SER A 51 8.55 -5.97 -16.92
CA SER A 51 9.60 -6.87 -16.45
C SER A 51 10.68 -7.04 -17.54
N ALA A 52 11.90 -7.41 -17.16
CA ALA A 52 13.00 -7.66 -18.09
C ALA A 52 12.66 -8.70 -19.17
N ASN A 53 11.80 -9.66 -18.84
CA ASN A 53 11.31 -10.69 -19.76
C ASN A 53 10.05 -10.31 -20.55
N GLY A 54 9.50 -9.11 -20.37
CA GLY A 54 8.27 -8.67 -21.04
C GLY A 54 6.98 -9.40 -20.61
N SER A 55 7.02 -10.25 -19.58
CA SER A 55 5.85 -11.03 -19.14
C SER A 55 4.86 -10.25 -18.29
N LYS A 56 5.33 -9.22 -17.58
CA LYS A 56 4.52 -8.37 -16.70
C LYS A 56 4.62 -6.92 -17.18
N TRP A 57 3.48 -6.26 -17.31
CA TRP A 57 3.39 -4.85 -17.71
C TRP A 57 2.49 -4.10 -16.75
N TRP A 58 2.85 -2.88 -16.38
CA TRP A 58 2.04 -2.03 -15.52
C TRP A 58 2.29 -0.56 -15.81
N ILE A 59 1.31 0.29 -15.47
CA ILE A 59 1.46 1.73 -15.52
C ILE A 59 1.71 2.23 -14.10
N GLU A 60 2.84 2.88 -13.90
CA GLU A 60 3.10 3.63 -12.69
C GLU A 60 2.43 5.00 -12.81
N SER A 61 1.34 5.16 -12.06
CA SER A 61 0.59 6.40 -11.94
C SER A 61 0.53 6.83 -10.49
N ASN A 62 0.63 8.14 -10.25
CA ASN A 62 0.41 8.69 -8.93
C ASN A 62 -1.10 8.84 -8.68
N ALA A 63 -1.63 8.02 -7.78
CA ALA A 63 -3.05 8.01 -7.41
C ALA A 63 -3.19 8.44 -5.96
N ARG A 64 -4.23 9.22 -5.65
CA ARG A 64 -4.52 9.62 -4.26
C ARG A 64 -5.42 8.65 -3.51
N ARG A 65 -6.30 7.95 -4.22
CA ARG A 65 -7.24 7.01 -3.61
C ARG A 65 -6.68 5.59 -3.68
N TYR A 66 -6.64 4.93 -2.52
CA TYR A 66 -6.23 3.54 -2.42
C TYR A 66 -7.32 2.62 -3.00
N VAL A 67 -6.89 1.65 -3.81
CA VAL A 67 -7.73 0.56 -4.32
C VAL A 67 -7.14 -0.73 -3.77
N PRO A 68 -7.87 -1.48 -2.93
CA PRO A 68 -7.35 -2.69 -2.31
C PRO A 68 -6.94 -3.72 -3.36
N ALA A 69 -5.73 -4.26 -3.24
CA ALA A 69 -5.30 -5.43 -3.97
C ALA A 69 -4.89 -6.54 -2.98
N PRO A 70 -5.06 -7.82 -3.36
CA PRO A 70 -4.68 -8.92 -2.49
C PRO A 70 -3.17 -8.90 -2.23
N GLN A 71 -2.77 -9.40 -1.05
CA GLN A 71 -1.38 -9.49 -0.60
C GLN A 71 -0.69 -8.15 -0.29
N GLU A 72 -1.41 -7.03 -0.29
CA GLU A 72 -0.86 -5.75 0.14
C GLU A 72 -0.97 -5.56 1.65
N SER A 73 0.08 -5.02 2.26
CA SER A 73 0.08 -4.62 3.67
C SER A 73 -0.53 -3.23 3.83
N VAL A 74 -1.48 -3.08 4.75
CA VAL A 74 -2.24 -1.84 4.96
C VAL A 74 -2.38 -1.52 6.44
N ILE A 75 -2.54 -0.22 6.73
CA ILE A 75 -2.86 0.26 8.07
C ILE A 75 -4.31 0.69 8.12
N GLY A 76 -5.09 0.04 8.97
CA GLY A 76 -6.51 0.27 9.14
C GLY A 76 -6.86 0.89 10.49
N ILE A 77 -7.98 1.59 10.56
CA ILE A 77 -8.57 2.09 11.82
C ILE A 77 -9.84 1.29 12.10
N VAL A 78 -9.95 0.66 13.26
CA VAL A 78 -11.15 -0.06 13.66
C VAL A 78 -12.30 0.93 13.82
N THR A 79 -13.30 0.84 12.95
CA THR A 79 -14.45 1.74 12.94
C THR A 79 -15.61 1.18 13.75
N GLN A 80 -15.85 -0.13 13.64
CA GLN A 80 -16.96 -0.79 14.32
C GLN A 80 -16.58 -2.21 14.70
N LYS A 81 -17.12 -2.69 15.83
CA LYS A 81 -17.12 -4.10 16.19
C LYS A 81 -18.40 -4.74 15.68
N ALA A 82 -18.30 -5.72 14.78
CA ALA A 82 -19.42 -6.35 14.11
C ALA A 82 -19.46 -7.84 14.46
N GLY A 83 -20.24 -8.20 15.49
CA GLY A 83 -20.39 -9.58 15.94
C GLY A 83 -19.05 -10.23 16.32
N GLU A 84 -18.60 -11.17 15.49
CA GLU A 84 -17.36 -11.93 15.68
C GLU A 84 -16.13 -11.30 15.01
N GLY A 85 -16.31 -10.22 14.25
CA GLY A 85 -15.23 -9.50 13.57
C GLY A 85 -15.26 -7.98 13.79
N PHE A 86 -14.48 -7.29 12.98
CA PHE A 86 -14.26 -5.85 13.02
C PHE A 86 -14.44 -5.25 11.63
N ARG A 87 -15.05 -4.07 11.54
CA ARG A 87 -14.98 -3.24 10.35
C ARG A 87 -13.85 -2.24 10.50
N VAL A 88 -13.00 -2.20 9.49
CA VAL A 88 -11.74 -1.45 9.50
C VAL A 88 -11.72 -0.49 8.32
N ASP A 89 -11.53 0.80 8.59
CA ASP A 89 -11.32 1.78 7.54
C ASP A 89 -9.86 1.73 7.05
N ILE A 90 -9.69 1.38 5.78
CA ILE A 90 -8.40 1.33 5.08
C ILE A 90 -8.22 2.49 4.08
N GLY A 91 -9.15 3.44 3.99
CA GLY A 91 -9.08 4.56 3.04
C GLY A 91 -9.42 4.18 1.59
N SER A 92 -10.10 3.06 1.38
CA SER A 92 -10.65 2.63 0.09
C SER A 92 -12.10 3.11 -0.08
N ALA A 93 -12.82 2.60 -1.08
CA ALA A 93 -14.23 2.92 -1.28
C ALA A 93 -15.18 2.26 -0.26
N HIS A 94 -14.81 1.09 0.24
CA HIS A 94 -15.61 0.31 1.18
C HIS A 94 -14.77 -0.03 2.40
N PRO A 95 -15.34 0.00 3.61
CA PRO A 95 -14.62 -0.50 4.78
C PRO A 95 -14.26 -1.97 4.57
N ALA A 96 -13.14 -2.38 5.15
CA ALA A 96 -12.69 -3.76 5.08
C ALA A 96 -13.24 -4.57 6.26
N SER A 97 -13.49 -5.85 6.02
CA SER A 97 -13.88 -6.82 7.05
C SER A 97 -12.65 -7.52 7.60
N LEU A 98 -12.50 -7.54 8.92
CA LEU A 98 -11.44 -8.24 9.63
C LEU A 98 -12.06 -9.25 10.59
N ASP A 99 -11.90 -10.54 10.33
CA ASP A 99 -12.45 -11.57 11.19
C ASP A 99 -11.68 -11.66 12.53
N GLY A 100 -12.40 -11.95 13.63
CA GLY A 100 -11.77 -12.12 14.95
C GLY A 100 -10.89 -13.36 15.05
N LEU A 101 -11.04 -14.32 14.13
CA LEU A 101 -10.14 -15.46 13.99
C LEU A 101 -8.93 -15.16 13.09
N ALA A 102 -8.92 -14.01 12.40
CA ALA A 102 -7.88 -13.65 11.44
C ALA A 102 -6.63 -13.06 12.11
N PHE A 103 -6.22 -13.62 13.25
CA PHE A 103 -5.03 -13.21 14.01
C PHE A 103 -4.23 -14.44 14.42
N GLU A 104 -2.93 -14.28 14.62
CA GLU A 104 -2.09 -15.35 15.14
C GLU A 104 -2.63 -15.85 16.50
N GLY A 105 -2.82 -17.18 16.60
CA GLY A 105 -3.26 -17.83 17.84
C GLY A 105 -4.73 -17.54 18.22
N ALA A 106 -5.51 -16.89 17.37
CA ALA A 106 -6.93 -16.66 17.64
C ALA A 106 -7.73 -17.96 17.60
N SER A 107 -8.61 -18.13 18.58
CA SER A 107 -9.56 -19.24 18.64
C SER A 107 -10.92 -18.74 19.09
N LYS A 108 -11.97 -19.56 18.96
CA LYS A 108 -13.31 -19.19 19.45
C LYS A 108 -13.33 -18.83 20.95
N ARG A 109 -12.37 -19.35 21.73
CA ARG A 109 -12.20 -19.06 23.17
C ARG A 109 -11.33 -17.83 23.44
N ASN A 110 -10.28 -17.62 22.65
CA ASN A 110 -9.34 -16.52 22.82
C ASN A 110 -9.38 -15.61 21.58
N ARG A 111 -10.19 -14.56 21.66
CA ARG A 111 -10.35 -13.57 20.59
C ARG A 111 -9.59 -12.28 20.94
N PRO A 112 -8.93 -11.64 19.97
CA PRO A 112 -8.28 -10.36 20.17
C PRO A 112 -9.33 -9.29 20.50
N ASN A 113 -9.02 -8.43 21.46
CA ASN A 113 -9.93 -7.40 21.93
C ASN A 113 -9.50 -6.02 21.42
N LEU A 114 -9.80 -5.73 20.15
CA LEU A 114 -9.57 -4.43 19.56
C LEU A 114 -10.68 -3.44 19.93
N LYS A 115 -10.28 -2.23 20.33
CA LYS A 115 -11.23 -1.14 20.60
C LYS A 115 -11.53 -0.37 19.32
N ILE A 116 -12.69 0.29 19.29
CA ILE A 116 -13.02 1.25 18.24
C ILE A 116 -11.99 2.40 18.32
N GLY A 117 -11.42 2.76 17.18
CA GLY A 117 -10.33 3.73 17.06
C GLY A 117 -8.92 3.13 17.14
N SER A 118 -8.75 1.85 17.48
CA SER A 118 -7.43 1.20 17.44
C SER A 118 -6.90 1.13 16.00
N LEU A 119 -5.59 1.30 15.86
CA LEU A 119 -4.87 1.08 14.60
C LEU A 119 -4.48 -0.39 14.47
N VAL A 120 -4.61 -0.92 13.27
CA VAL A 120 -4.28 -2.31 12.95
C VAL A 120 -3.42 -2.36 11.70
N TYR A 121 -2.31 -3.06 11.78
CA TYR A 121 -1.52 -3.43 10.62
C TYR A 121 -1.95 -4.82 10.16
N ALA A 122 -2.45 -4.91 8.94
CA ALA A 122 -3.01 -6.13 8.38
C ALA A 122 -2.63 -6.29 6.91
N ARG A 123 -2.73 -7.52 6.41
CA ARG A 123 -2.61 -7.83 4.98
C ARG A 123 -4.00 -7.98 4.39
N VAL A 124 -4.18 -7.51 3.16
CA VAL A 124 -5.40 -7.76 2.39
C VAL A 124 -5.39 -9.22 1.91
N SER A 125 -6.37 -10.01 2.36
CA SER A 125 -6.50 -11.42 1.98
C SER A 125 -7.23 -11.55 0.64
N LEU A 126 -8.42 -10.94 0.58
CA LEU A 126 -9.31 -10.96 -0.57
C LEU A 126 -9.68 -9.53 -0.93
N ALA A 127 -9.50 -9.18 -2.20
CA ALA A 127 -9.99 -7.94 -2.76
C ALA A 127 -10.66 -8.23 -4.11
N HIS A 128 -11.98 -8.12 -4.14
CA HIS A 128 -12.77 -8.24 -5.35
C HIS A 128 -13.51 -6.92 -5.60
N LYS A 129 -13.67 -6.53 -6.87
CA LYS A 129 -14.31 -5.26 -7.26
C LYS A 129 -15.76 -5.12 -6.78
N ASP A 130 -16.47 -6.25 -6.65
CA ASP A 130 -17.90 -6.32 -6.32
C ASP A 130 -18.15 -6.77 -4.87
N MET A 131 -17.11 -6.87 -4.03
CA MET A 131 -17.20 -7.36 -2.65
C MET A 131 -16.43 -6.44 -1.70
N GLU A 132 -16.83 -6.41 -0.43
CA GLU A 132 -16.02 -5.75 0.61
C GLU A 132 -14.66 -6.46 0.74
N PRO A 133 -13.55 -5.71 0.84
CA PRO A 133 -12.23 -6.32 0.99
C PRO A 133 -12.09 -6.98 2.36
N GLU A 134 -11.36 -8.08 2.42
CA GLU A 134 -11.10 -8.83 3.64
C GLU A 134 -9.64 -8.65 4.08
N LEU A 135 -9.43 -8.60 5.39
CA LEU A 135 -8.12 -8.44 6.02
C LEU A 135 -7.76 -9.66 6.86
N GLU A 136 -6.47 -9.92 6.95
CA GLU A 136 -5.88 -10.92 7.83
C GLU A 136 -4.62 -10.39 8.52
N CYS A 137 -4.42 -10.75 9.79
CA CYS A 137 -3.29 -10.33 10.62
C CYS A 137 -2.33 -11.50 10.89
N PHE A 138 -2.08 -12.33 9.88
CA PHE A 138 -1.06 -13.37 9.90
C PHE A 138 -0.58 -13.65 8.46
N ASP A 139 0.60 -14.27 8.33
CA ASP A 139 1.08 -14.71 7.03
C ASP A 139 0.36 -15.99 6.56
N ALA A 140 -0.10 -15.98 5.31
CA ALA A 140 -0.87 -17.08 4.72
C ALA A 140 -0.13 -18.42 4.75
N GLN A 141 1.22 -18.40 4.67
CA GLN A 141 2.02 -19.61 4.63
C GLN A 141 2.38 -20.12 6.03
N THR A 142 2.89 -19.24 6.88
CA THR A 142 3.42 -19.62 8.20
C THR A 142 2.37 -19.56 9.32
N ARG A 143 1.25 -18.86 9.10
CA ARG A 143 0.23 -18.52 10.11
C ARG A 143 0.77 -17.82 11.36
N LYS A 144 1.97 -17.25 11.27
CA LYS A 144 2.57 -16.44 12.34
C LYS A 144 2.28 -14.96 12.12
N SER A 145 2.35 -14.17 13.18
CA SER A 145 2.33 -12.72 13.09
C SER A 145 3.69 -12.27 12.58
N GLU A 146 3.79 -11.96 11.28
CA GLU A 146 4.93 -11.25 10.69
C GLU A 146 4.89 -9.74 11.04
N GLY A 147 4.65 -9.42 12.32
CA GLY A 147 4.45 -8.05 12.78
C GLY A 147 3.07 -7.47 12.50
N PHE A 148 2.12 -8.28 12.03
CA PHE A 148 0.71 -7.89 11.87
C PHE A 148 -0.03 -7.91 13.20
N GLY A 149 -0.97 -6.97 13.39
CA GLY A 149 -1.78 -6.87 14.60
C GLY A 149 -2.09 -5.44 15.00
N GLU A 150 -2.41 -5.25 16.28
CA GLU A 150 -2.72 -3.92 16.82
C GLU A 150 -1.45 -3.07 16.95
N LEU A 151 -1.48 -1.87 16.39
CA LEU A 151 -0.44 -0.86 16.55
C LEU A 151 -0.78 0.01 17.77
N LYS A 152 0.00 -0.12 18.84
CA LYS A 152 -0.22 0.59 20.11
C LYS A 152 0.63 1.84 20.18
N GLY A 153 0.00 2.97 20.48
CA GLY A 153 0.69 4.26 20.54
C GLY A 153 1.15 4.74 19.17
N GLY A 154 2.27 5.46 19.14
CA GLY A 154 2.82 6.06 17.93
C GLY A 154 1.92 7.15 17.31
N PHE A 155 2.23 7.50 16.07
CA PHE A 155 1.56 8.51 15.28
C PHE A 155 1.36 7.99 13.85
N MET A 156 0.18 8.23 13.28
CA MET A 156 -0.14 7.85 11.90
C MET A 156 -0.10 9.07 10.99
N VAL A 157 0.82 9.05 10.04
CA VAL A 157 0.98 10.05 8.97
C VAL A 157 0.27 9.56 7.71
N ARG A 158 -0.29 10.48 6.93
CA ARG A 158 -0.85 10.19 5.61
C ARG A 158 0.14 10.60 4.53
N CYS A 159 0.49 9.67 3.64
CA CYS A 159 1.37 9.87 2.48
C CYS A 159 0.65 9.60 1.16
N SER A 160 1.19 10.12 0.06
CA SER A 160 0.82 9.69 -1.28
C SER A 160 1.14 8.21 -1.47
N LEU A 161 0.33 7.50 -2.27
CA LEU A 161 0.57 6.07 -2.51
C LEU A 161 1.94 5.82 -3.17
N GLY A 162 2.41 6.77 -3.99
CA GLY A 162 3.74 6.75 -4.57
C GLY A 162 4.84 6.81 -3.51
N MET A 163 4.70 7.68 -2.52
CA MET A 163 5.64 7.76 -1.41
C MET A 163 5.70 6.47 -0.61
N CYS A 164 4.54 5.90 -0.27
CA CYS A 164 4.52 4.70 0.56
C CYS A 164 5.13 3.48 -0.19
N ARG A 165 5.02 3.42 -1.54
CA ARG A 165 5.76 2.46 -2.37
C ARG A 165 7.28 2.68 -2.33
N LYS A 166 7.73 3.95 -2.43
CA LYS A 166 9.15 4.29 -2.28
C LYS A 166 9.66 3.94 -0.89
N LEU A 167 8.87 4.16 0.17
CA LEU A 167 9.25 3.83 1.54
C LEU A 167 9.46 2.32 1.75
N LEU A 168 8.71 1.48 1.04
CA LEU A 168 8.87 0.02 1.07
C LEU A 168 10.01 -0.49 0.18
N ASP A 169 10.55 0.34 -0.72
CA ASP A 169 11.69 -0.03 -1.55
C ASP A 169 12.97 -0.07 -0.68
N PRO A 170 13.69 -1.21 -0.62
CA PRO A 170 14.93 -1.31 0.16
C PRO A 170 16.02 -0.32 -0.27
N ASN A 171 15.94 0.21 -1.49
CA ASN A 171 16.92 1.18 -2.00
C ASN A 171 16.62 2.62 -1.57
N ASN A 172 15.50 2.86 -0.88
CA ASN A 172 15.11 4.21 -0.51
C ASN A 172 15.95 4.74 0.66
N PHE A 173 16.42 5.98 0.53
CA PHE A 173 17.36 6.59 1.48
C PHE A 173 16.69 7.01 2.80
N LEU A 174 15.38 7.26 2.81
CA LEU A 174 14.73 7.96 3.91
C LEU A 174 14.72 7.18 5.23
N LEU A 175 14.25 5.92 5.22
CA LEU A 175 14.17 5.11 6.44
C LEU A 175 15.54 4.76 7.02
N PRO A 176 16.55 4.34 6.23
CA PRO A 176 17.90 4.10 6.74
C PRO A 176 18.53 5.36 7.36
N LEU A 177 18.32 6.52 6.74
CA LEU A 177 18.85 7.80 7.22
C LEU A 177 18.22 8.20 8.56
N LEU A 178 16.90 8.04 8.70
CA LEU A 178 16.19 8.34 9.95
C LEU A 178 16.56 7.34 11.04
N GLY A 179 16.63 6.04 10.71
CA GLY A 179 16.99 4.98 11.66
C GLY A 179 18.44 5.07 12.16
N ALA A 180 19.34 5.67 11.39
CA ALA A 180 20.71 5.93 11.83
C ALA A 180 20.82 7.03 12.91
N LYS A 181 19.84 7.94 12.96
CA LYS A 181 19.83 9.06 13.92
C LYS A 181 18.91 8.83 15.11
N ILE A 182 17.76 8.22 14.86
CA ILE A 182 16.66 8.11 15.82
C ILE A 182 16.23 6.64 15.88
N PRO A 183 16.18 6.03 17.09
CA PRO A 183 15.55 4.73 17.26
C PRO A 183 14.05 4.87 16.98
N LEU A 184 13.58 4.19 15.93
CA LEU A 184 12.21 4.28 15.45
C LEU A 184 11.66 2.90 15.08
N GLU A 185 10.36 2.73 15.30
CA GLU A 185 9.56 1.64 14.76
C GLU A 185 8.63 2.24 13.71
N VAL A 186 8.57 1.63 12.53
CA VAL A 186 7.71 2.10 11.43
C VAL A 186 6.97 0.94 10.81
N ALA A 187 5.68 1.15 10.58
CA ALA A 187 4.86 0.30 9.71
C ALA A 187 4.39 1.13 8.53
N VAL A 188 4.56 0.62 7.31
CA VAL A 188 4.16 1.30 6.08
C VAL A 188 2.99 0.54 5.47
N GLY A 189 1.86 1.22 5.30
CA GLY A 189 0.71 0.72 4.57
C GLY A 189 0.71 1.22 3.12
N MET A 190 0.46 0.30 2.18
CA MET A 190 0.26 0.59 0.76
C MET A 190 -0.93 1.53 0.50
N ASN A 191 -1.77 1.75 1.52
CA ASN A 191 -2.97 2.58 1.47
C ASN A 191 -2.76 4.07 1.78
N GLY A 192 -1.52 4.56 1.73
CA GLY A 192 -1.27 5.99 1.98
C GLY A 192 -1.11 6.33 3.46
N ARG A 193 -0.84 5.33 4.31
CA ARG A 193 -0.77 5.50 5.77
C ARG A 193 0.53 4.91 6.28
N VAL A 194 1.25 5.68 7.07
CA VAL A 194 2.50 5.25 7.72
C VAL A 194 2.35 5.48 9.21
N TRP A 195 2.60 4.43 9.98
CA TRP A 195 2.65 4.52 11.44
C TRP A 195 4.09 4.60 11.90
N ILE A 196 4.35 5.50 12.84
CA ILE A 196 5.66 5.82 13.37
C ILE A 196 5.57 5.77 14.88
N ASN A 197 6.50 5.08 15.52
CA ASN A 197 6.64 5.08 16.96
C ASN A 197 8.09 5.32 17.35
N SER A 198 8.27 6.20 18.33
CA SER A 198 9.57 6.50 18.93
C SER A 198 9.36 6.82 20.40
N LYS A 199 10.45 6.73 21.18
CA LYS A 199 10.41 6.95 22.63
C LYS A 199 10.08 8.41 22.97
N GLU A 200 10.55 9.36 22.15
CA GLU A 200 10.32 10.79 22.34
C GLU A 200 9.35 11.35 21.30
N THR A 201 8.42 12.20 21.74
CA THR A 201 7.42 12.82 20.86
C THR A 201 8.06 13.78 19.85
N ARG A 202 9.17 14.44 20.24
CA ARG A 202 9.93 15.34 19.35
C ARG A 202 10.48 14.58 18.15
N HIS A 203 11.01 13.38 18.38
CA HIS A 203 11.53 12.50 17.34
C HIS A 203 10.40 12.03 16.41
N THR A 204 9.25 11.64 16.95
CA THR A 204 8.08 11.27 16.13
C THR A 204 7.62 12.42 15.23
N ILE A 205 7.61 13.66 15.74
CA ILE A 205 7.26 14.86 14.95
C ILE A 205 8.32 15.16 13.89
N ALA A 206 9.60 15.00 14.20
CA ALA A 206 10.68 15.19 13.24
C ALA A 206 10.57 14.19 12.08
N ILE A 207 10.35 12.91 12.39
CA ILE A 207 10.17 11.84 11.40
C ILE A 207 8.93 12.10 10.54
N SER A 208 7.80 12.47 11.15
CA SER A 208 6.57 12.74 10.39
C SER A 208 6.76 13.86 9.37
N ARG A 209 7.41 14.96 9.79
CA ARG A 209 7.70 16.09 8.90
C ARG A 209 8.68 15.71 7.79
N CYS A 210 9.68 14.87 8.07
CA CYS A 210 10.59 14.39 7.04
C CYS A 210 9.88 13.53 5.98
N ILE A 211 8.92 12.70 6.39
CA ILE A 211 8.12 11.89 5.47
C ILE A 211 7.21 12.77 4.61
N GLU A 212 6.58 13.78 5.21
CA GLU A 212 5.76 14.77 4.49
C GLU A 212 6.58 15.60 3.50
N ALA A 213 7.78 16.06 3.89
CA ALA A 213 8.68 16.82 3.03
C ALA A 213 9.25 15.99 1.85
N ALA A 214 9.48 14.70 2.08
CA ALA A 214 9.96 13.77 1.07
C ALA A 214 8.86 13.30 0.10
N ASP A 215 7.58 13.53 0.42
CA ASP A 215 6.47 13.11 -0.40
C ASP A 215 6.49 13.85 -1.76
N PRO A 216 6.47 13.14 -2.91
CA PRO A 216 6.40 13.75 -4.24
C PRO A 216 5.15 14.61 -4.48
N ASP A 217 4.05 14.38 -3.75
CA ASP A 217 2.86 15.25 -3.82
C ASP A 217 3.00 16.52 -2.98
N GLY A 218 3.98 16.55 -2.08
CA GLY A 218 4.30 17.67 -1.20
C GLY A 218 5.47 18.48 -1.76
N GLU A 219 6.55 18.57 -0.98
CA GLU A 219 7.73 19.37 -1.32
C GLU A 219 8.73 18.60 -2.21
N GLY A 220 8.64 17.27 -2.25
CA GLY A 220 9.48 16.42 -3.09
C GLY A 220 10.98 16.56 -2.81
N MET A 221 11.34 16.87 -1.55
CA MET A 221 12.71 17.20 -1.19
C MET A 221 13.69 16.05 -1.44
N GLY A 222 14.88 16.40 -1.93
CA GLY A 222 15.98 15.45 -2.13
C GLY A 222 16.69 15.06 -0.83
N GLU A 223 17.53 14.03 -0.88
CA GLU A 223 18.30 13.55 0.28
C GLU A 223 19.11 14.66 0.97
N SER A 224 19.73 15.55 0.19
CA SER A 224 20.55 16.65 0.71
C SER A 224 19.73 17.69 1.47
N GLU A 225 18.50 17.93 1.06
CA GLU A 225 17.59 18.91 1.67
C GLU A 225 17.01 18.34 2.96
N ILE A 226 16.65 17.06 2.97
CA ILE A 226 16.18 16.36 4.16
C ILE A 226 17.27 16.30 5.24
N LYS A 227 18.54 16.10 4.86
CA LYS A 227 19.67 16.18 5.81
C LYS A 227 19.80 17.56 6.43
N LYS A 228 19.63 18.62 5.65
CA LYS A 228 19.64 20.00 6.16
C LYS A 228 18.44 20.25 7.07
N PHE A 229 17.25 19.81 6.66
CA PHE A 229 16.02 19.94 7.42
C PHE A 229 16.11 19.23 8.78
N LEU A 230 16.68 18.02 8.82
CA LEU A 230 16.97 17.31 10.06
C LEU A 230 18.00 18.04 10.94
N GLY A 231 18.92 18.81 10.36
CA GLY A 231 19.85 19.64 11.10
C GLY A 231 19.20 20.90 11.69
N THR A 232 18.09 21.37 11.13
CA THR A 232 17.30 22.51 11.64
C THR A 232 16.36 22.08 12.75
N LEU A 233 15.98 20.79 12.80
CA LEU A 233 15.15 20.24 13.85
C LEU A 233 16.01 19.96 15.09
N ASP A 234 15.65 20.53 16.23
CA ASP A 234 16.24 20.21 17.54
C ASP A 234 15.85 18.78 17.95
N ILE A 235 16.62 17.80 17.46
CA ILE A 235 16.46 16.35 17.68
C ILE A 235 17.40 15.90 18.81
#